data_AF-A0A067PXU8-F1
#
_entry.id   AF-A0A067PXU8-F1
#
_cell.length_a   1.000
_cell.length_b   1.000
_cell.length_c   1.000
_cell.angle_alpha   90.00
_cell.angle_beta   90.00
_cell.angle_gamma   90.00
#
_symmetry.space_group_name_H-M   'P 1'
#
loop_
_entity.id
_entity.type
_entity.pdbx_description
1 polymer ?
#
loop_
_entity_poly.entity_id
_entity_poly.type
_entity_poly.pdbx_seq_one_letter_code
_entity_poly.pdbx_strand_id
1 'polypeptide(L)'
;MLVDLPQDILLIIFRSLKSRDIISVRQTCSTLYLATEHRSVWLYAAQDLNYALPLLLDLTPMSKIELMKLVMREANVDSAWRYGTLLSGEHGAVTPINRTYPHEGHILKVQFLSSGEWIVIVSPRGEITLRRVSDWTLYKARVNSCNHVHNSARGGLDTSLSPQDIPNTFGGLYV
;
A
#
# COMPACT_ATOMS: atom_id res chain seq x y z
N MET A 1 -8.77 28.84 13.05
CA MET A 1 -8.04 28.62 14.31
C MET A 1 -6.70 27.90 14.16
N LEU A 2 -6.53 26.83 13.37
CA LEU A 2 -5.17 26.30 13.10
C LEU A 2 -4.43 27.11 12.02
N VAL A 3 -5.17 27.61 11.03
CA VAL A 3 -4.65 28.35 9.86
C VAL A 3 -4.13 29.76 10.17
N ASP A 4 -4.45 30.27 11.35
CA ASP A 4 -4.08 31.63 11.79
C ASP A 4 -2.76 31.64 12.57
N LEU A 5 -2.16 30.47 12.78
CA LEU A 5 -0.90 30.33 13.49
C LEU A 5 0.29 30.75 12.62
N PRO A 6 1.34 31.35 13.21
CA PRO A 6 2.59 31.61 12.50
C PRO A 6 3.20 30.32 11.93
N GLN A 7 3.88 30.45 10.79
CA GLN A 7 4.48 29.32 10.07
C GLN A 7 5.42 28.48 10.95
N ASP A 8 6.19 29.11 11.83
CA ASP A 8 7.14 28.42 12.70
C ASP A 8 6.43 27.52 13.73
N ILE A 9 5.29 27.98 14.25
CA ILE A 9 4.45 27.19 15.17
C ILE A 9 3.85 25.99 14.44
N LEU A 10 3.40 26.17 13.20
CA LEU A 10 2.92 25.07 12.36
C LEU A 10 4.02 24.04 12.10
N LEU A 11 5.25 24.48 11.84
CA LEU A 11 6.40 23.57 11.66
C LEU A 11 6.71 22.77 12.93
N ILE A 12 6.62 23.39 14.11
CA ILE A 12 6.80 22.70 15.40
C ILE A 12 5.70 21.66 15.61
N ILE A 13 4.44 22.00 15.30
CA ILE A 13 3.32 21.06 15.36
C ILE A 13 3.58 19.89 14.42
N PHE A 14 3.89 20.14 13.14
CA PHE A 14 4.13 19.07 12.16
C PHE A 14 5.32 18.19 12.49
N ARG A 15 6.36 18.72 13.15
CA ARG A 15 7.49 17.93 13.64
C ARG A 15 7.07 16.86 14.67
N SER A 16 5.98 17.09 15.40
CA SER A 16 5.46 16.14 16.39
C SER A 16 4.46 15.11 15.81
N LEU A 17 4.07 15.27 14.54
CA LEU A 17 3.11 14.39 13.88
C LEU A 17 3.80 13.21 13.21
N LYS A 18 3.10 12.07 13.16
CA LYS A 18 3.55 10.91 12.39
C LYS A 18 3.35 11.14 10.90
N SER A 19 4.09 10.40 10.07
CA SER A 19 3.98 10.44 8.60
C SER A 19 2.53 10.36 8.10
N ARG A 20 1.72 9.47 8.68
CA ARG A 20 0.31 9.33 8.35
C ARG A 20 -0.52 10.56 8.69
N ASP A 21 -0.32 11.13 9.87
CA ASP A 21 -1.06 12.30 10.34
C ASP A 21 -0.72 13.52 9.46
N ILE A 22 0.55 13.66 9.04
CA ILE A 22 0.98 14.70 8.08
C ILE A 22 0.23 14.55 6.74
N ILE A 23 0.10 13.33 6.22
CA ILE A 23 -0.64 13.07 4.97
C ILE A 23 -2.13 13.40 5.15
N SER A 24 -2.74 13.00 6.27
CA SER A 24 -4.13 13.33 6.56
C SER A 24 -4.34 14.84 6.68
N VAL A 25 -3.48 15.55 7.41
CA VAL A 25 -3.51 17.02 7.55
C VAL A 25 -3.42 17.70 6.19
N ARG A 26 -2.53 17.23 5.30
CA ARG A 26 -2.38 17.76 3.94
C ARG A 26 -3.66 17.66 3.11
N GLN A 27 -4.51 16.67 3.36
CA GLN A 27 -5.77 16.46 2.64
C GLN A 27 -6.93 17.31 3.19
N THR A 28 -6.75 18.02 4.31
CA THR A 28 -7.86 18.75 4.96
C THR A 28 -8.19 20.09 4.28
N CYS A 29 -7.20 20.93 3.99
CA CYS A 29 -7.40 22.23 3.35
C CYS A 29 -6.14 22.75 2.64
N SER A 30 -6.31 23.75 1.77
CA SER A 30 -5.22 24.34 0.98
C SER A 30 -4.15 25.02 1.84
N THR A 31 -4.52 25.69 2.93
CA THR A 31 -3.56 26.34 3.82
C THR A 31 -2.64 25.32 4.49
N LEU A 32 -3.20 24.22 5.02
CA LEU A 32 -2.40 23.17 5.65
C LEU A 32 -1.62 22.37 4.61
N TYR A 33 -2.17 22.19 3.41
CA TYR A 33 -1.42 21.67 2.27
C TYR A 33 -0.16 22.50 2.01
N LEU A 34 -0.27 23.83 1.88
CA LEU A 34 0.86 24.73 1.68
C LEU A 34 1.82 24.73 2.87
N ALA A 35 1.31 24.65 4.10
CA ALA A 35 2.18 24.58 5.27
C ALA A 35 3.01 23.28 5.30
N THR A 36 2.47 22.16 4.80
CA THR A 36 3.22 20.89 4.63
C THR A 36 4.16 20.89 3.42
N GLU A 37 4.13 21.89 2.53
CA GLU A 37 5.06 21.97 1.37
C GLU A 37 6.50 22.30 1.77
N HIS A 38 6.74 22.67 3.03
CA HIS A 38 8.09 22.98 3.48
C HIS A 38 8.96 21.72 3.55
N ARG A 39 10.17 21.77 2.97
CA ARG A 39 11.10 20.62 2.92
C ARG A 39 11.36 20.02 4.31
N SER A 40 11.50 20.85 5.33
CA SER A 40 11.78 20.41 6.70
C SER A 40 10.72 19.47 7.26
N VAL A 41 9.44 19.65 6.89
CA VAL A 41 8.35 18.77 7.35
C VAL A 41 8.60 17.33 6.89
N TRP A 42 8.92 17.17 5.60
CA TRP A 42 9.22 15.85 5.03
C TRP A 42 10.55 15.28 5.50
N LEU A 43 11.55 16.14 5.76
CA LEU A 43 12.82 15.70 6.34
C LEU A 43 12.62 15.12 7.74
N TYR A 44 11.88 15.81 8.61
CA TYR A 44 11.58 15.33 9.96
C TYR A 44 10.74 14.05 9.92
N ALA A 45 9.72 14.00 9.05
CA ALA A 45 8.92 12.80 8.85
C ALA A 45 9.77 11.62 8.37
N ALA A 46 10.72 11.84 7.46
CA ALA A 46 11.63 10.80 6.97
C ALA A 46 12.65 10.35 8.03
N GLN A 47 13.12 11.27 8.88
CA GLN A 47 14.00 10.93 10.00
C GLN A 47 13.30 10.03 11.02
N ASP A 48 12.00 10.22 11.26
CA ASP A 48 11.19 9.36 12.13
C ASP A 48 11.09 7.92 11.57
N LEU A 49 11.14 7.74 10.24
CA LEU A 49 11.19 6.41 9.61
C LEU A 49 12.53 5.71 9.81
N ASN A 50 13.62 6.46 10.01
CA ASN A 50 14.97 5.94 10.05
C ASN A 50 15.27 5.11 11.32
N TYR A 51 14.34 5.05 12.28
CA TYR A 51 14.40 4.05 13.35
C TYR A 51 14.18 2.62 12.84
N ALA A 52 13.50 2.44 11.69
CA ALA A 52 13.22 1.14 11.10
C ALA A 52 14.16 0.78 9.94
N LEU A 53 14.81 1.77 9.31
CA LEU A 53 15.78 1.56 8.23
C LEU A 53 17.21 1.58 8.80
N PRO A 54 18.15 0.80 8.24
CA PRO A 54 19.55 0.89 8.63
C PRO A 54 20.04 2.34 8.43
N LEU A 55 20.81 2.86 9.40
CA LEU A 55 21.44 4.19 9.53
C LEU A 55 22.19 4.79 8.31
N LEU A 56 22.07 4.20 7.12
CA LEU A 56 22.91 4.45 5.95
C LEU A 56 22.32 5.46 4.95
N LEU A 57 21.05 5.86 5.06
CA LEU A 57 20.50 6.89 4.18
C LEU A 57 20.77 8.29 4.74
N ASP A 58 21.70 9.02 4.10
CA ASP A 58 21.78 10.47 4.29
C ASP A 58 20.57 11.14 3.62
N LEU A 59 19.66 11.65 4.45
CA LEU A 59 18.44 12.34 4.01
C LEU A 59 18.71 13.81 3.68
N THR A 60 19.85 14.36 4.10
CA THR A 60 20.20 15.77 3.93
C THR A 60 20.28 16.21 2.47
N PRO A 61 20.88 15.47 1.52
CA PRO A 61 20.94 15.88 0.12
C PRO A 61 19.63 15.68 -0.64
N MET A 62 18.65 14.95 -0.08
CA MET A 62 17.43 14.62 -0.79
C MET A 62 16.55 15.85 -1.03
N SER A 63 15.97 15.94 -2.22
CA SER A 63 14.96 16.94 -2.55
C SER A 63 13.67 16.71 -1.76
N LYS A 64 12.83 17.75 -1.64
CA LYS A 64 11.50 17.64 -1.02
C LYS A 64 10.67 16.51 -1.64
N ILE A 65 10.70 16.38 -2.97
CA ILE A 65 9.88 15.39 -3.69
C ILE A 65 10.34 13.96 -3.35
N GLU A 66 11.65 13.74 -3.25
CA GLU A 66 12.21 12.43 -2.85
C GLU A 66 11.84 12.09 -1.41
N LEU A 67 11.98 13.04 -0.49
CA LEU A 67 11.56 12.88 0.90
C LEU A 67 10.06 12.57 1.00
N MET A 68 9.23 13.30 0.26
CA MET A 68 7.78 13.07 0.23
C MET A 68 7.44 11.68 -0.32
N LYS A 69 8.08 11.25 -1.42
CA LYS A 69 7.89 9.90 -1.97
C LYS A 69 8.28 8.82 -0.98
N LEU A 70 9.40 8.99 -0.27
CA LEU A 70 9.86 8.08 0.76
C LEU A 70 8.82 7.97 1.89
N VAL A 71 8.37 9.10 2.42
CA VAL A 71 7.40 9.17 3.53
C VAL A 71 6.05 8.57 3.14
N MET A 72 5.55 8.89 1.94
CA MET A 72 4.30 8.33 1.43
C MET A 72 4.38 6.83 1.20
N ARG A 73 5.50 6.33 0.63
CA ARG A 73 5.72 4.89 0.45
C ARG A 73 5.61 4.17 1.80
N GLU A 74 6.27 4.71 2.82
CA GLU A 74 6.27 4.08 4.14
C GLU A 74 4.91 4.15 4.83
N ALA A 75 4.22 5.30 4.77
CA ALA A 75 2.86 5.41 5.29
C ALA A 75 1.87 4.43 4.62
N ASN A 76 2.06 4.15 3.33
CA ASN A 76 1.29 3.14 2.61
C ASN A 76 1.60 1.72 3.12
N VAL A 77 2.88 1.41 3.37
CA VAL A 77 3.30 0.13 3.95
C VAL A 77 2.70 -0.03 5.35
N ASP A 78 2.85 0.94 6.25
CA ASP A 78 2.27 0.92 7.61
C ASP A 78 0.74 0.79 7.57
N SER A 79 0.07 1.50 6.66
CA SER A 79 -1.39 1.39 6.49
C SER A 79 -1.80 0.00 6.01
N ALA A 80 -1.07 -0.58 5.06
CA ALA A 80 -1.31 -1.94 4.57
C ALA A 80 -1.12 -2.99 5.69
N TRP A 81 -0.12 -2.80 6.55
CA TRP A 81 0.11 -3.66 7.72
C TRP A 81 -0.97 -3.52 8.80
N ARG A 82 -1.38 -2.30 9.14
CA ARG A 82 -2.34 -2.03 10.23
C ARG A 82 -3.78 -2.33 9.86
N TYR A 83 -4.18 -1.91 8.66
CA TYR A 83 -5.59 -1.95 8.24
C TYR A 83 -5.90 -3.11 7.29
N GLY A 84 -4.88 -3.86 6.86
CA GLY A 84 -5.09 -5.16 6.24
C GLY A 84 -5.95 -5.12 4.97
N THR A 85 -6.01 -3.99 4.26
CA THR A 85 -6.56 -3.96 2.90
C THR A 85 -5.61 -4.58 1.88
N LEU A 86 -4.64 -5.37 2.31
CA LEU A 86 -4.06 -6.35 1.41
C LEU A 86 -5.12 -7.38 1.00
N LEU A 87 -6.22 -7.59 1.77
CA LEU A 87 -7.10 -8.78 1.61
C LEU A 87 -8.60 -8.67 1.91
N SER A 88 -9.13 -7.52 2.28
CA SER A 88 -10.54 -7.44 2.72
C SER A 88 -11.50 -6.82 1.70
N GLY A 89 -11.12 -6.77 0.42
CA GLY A 89 -12.00 -6.31 -0.66
C GLY A 89 -12.36 -7.43 -1.61
N GLU A 90 -13.33 -8.28 -1.26
CA GLU A 90 -14.02 -9.29 -2.11
C GLU A 90 -13.18 -10.27 -2.95
N HIS A 91 -11.87 -10.10 -3.00
CA HIS A 91 -10.90 -10.97 -3.62
C HIS A 91 -10.42 -11.87 -2.51
N GLY A 92 -10.88 -13.13 -2.58
CA GLY A 92 -10.82 -14.13 -1.52
C GLY A 92 -9.57 -14.04 -0.65
N ALA A 93 -9.79 -14.22 0.66
CA ALA A 93 -8.79 -14.39 1.71
C ALA A 93 -7.44 -14.77 1.10
N VAL A 94 -6.38 -13.99 1.31
CA VAL A 94 -5.04 -14.51 0.97
C VAL A 94 -4.92 -15.76 1.77
N THR A 95 -4.95 -16.82 0.99
CA THR A 95 -4.54 -18.12 1.40
C THR A 95 -3.11 -17.86 1.85
N PRO A 96 -2.81 -18.00 3.16
CA PRO A 96 -1.44 -17.86 3.66
C PRO A 96 -0.59 -18.66 2.69
N ILE A 97 0.45 -18.03 2.14
CA ILE A 97 1.19 -18.47 0.95
C ILE A 97 1.38 -19.99 0.98
N ASN A 98 0.41 -20.74 0.44
CA ASN A 98 0.31 -22.19 0.66
C ASN A 98 1.00 -22.94 -0.48
N ARG A 99 1.51 -22.17 -1.46
CA ARG A 99 2.13 -22.63 -2.71
C ARG A 99 3.24 -21.70 -3.19
N THR A 100 4.00 -21.06 -2.30
CA THR A 100 5.42 -20.91 -2.64
C THR A 100 5.98 -22.32 -2.55
N TYR A 101 6.74 -22.77 -3.55
CA TYR A 101 7.47 -24.02 -3.42
C TYR A 101 8.29 -23.89 -2.13
N PRO A 102 7.87 -24.58 -1.05
CA PRO A 102 8.71 -24.65 0.12
C PRO A 102 9.99 -25.27 -0.44
N HIS A 103 11.14 -24.79 0.01
CA HIS A 103 12.29 -25.69 0.14
C HIS A 103 11.77 -27.15 0.31
N GLU A 104 12.26 -28.10 -0.49
CA GLU A 104 11.81 -29.48 -0.29
C GLU A 104 12.28 -29.93 1.10
N GLY A 105 11.36 -30.04 2.06
CA GLY A 105 11.64 -30.52 3.42
C GLY A 105 11.19 -29.57 4.52
N HIS A 106 11.87 -29.62 5.66
CA HIS A 106 11.61 -28.76 6.82
C HIS A 106 12.55 -27.54 6.79
N ILE A 107 12.09 -26.39 7.32
CA ILE A 107 12.96 -25.23 7.57
C ILE A 107 13.45 -25.33 9.00
N LEU A 108 14.76 -25.23 9.21
CA LEU A 108 15.35 -25.09 10.53
C LEU A 108 15.39 -23.62 10.96
N LYS A 109 15.80 -22.72 10.04
CA LYS A 109 15.94 -21.29 10.32
C LYS A 109 15.69 -20.45 9.07
N VAL A 110 15.07 -19.30 9.26
CA VAL A 110 14.96 -18.22 8.26
C VAL A 110 15.58 -16.96 8.83
N GLN A 111 16.40 -16.26 8.05
CA GLN A 111 16.98 -14.99 8.45
C GLN A 111 17.03 -14.02 7.27
N PHE A 112 16.54 -12.80 7.47
CA PHE A 112 16.74 -11.72 6.50
C PHE A 112 18.17 -11.19 6.60
N LEU A 113 18.78 -10.91 5.46
CA LEU A 113 20.03 -10.14 5.43
C LEU A 113 19.74 -8.67 5.69
N SER A 114 20.78 -7.92 6.07
CA SER A 114 20.69 -6.50 6.45
C SER A 114 20.15 -5.59 5.35
N SER A 115 20.25 -6.00 4.08
CA SER A 115 19.66 -5.27 2.96
C SER A 115 18.14 -5.44 2.84
N GLY A 116 17.56 -6.44 3.50
CA GLY A 116 16.14 -6.80 3.37
C GLY A 116 15.76 -7.40 2.01
N GLU A 117 16.66 -7.39 1.02
CA GLU A 117 16.41 -7.92 -0.32
C GLU A 117 16.51 -9.45 -0.39
N TRP A 118 17.18 -10.05 0.60
CA TRP A 118 17.55 -11.46 0.60
C TRP A 118 17.12 -12.15 1.88
N ILE A 119 16.71 -13.40 1.72
CA ILE A 119 16.37 -14.32 2.81
C ILE A 119 17.32 -15.51 2.72
N VAL A 120 17.93 -15.84 3.85
CA VAL A 120 18.69 -17.06 4.05
C VAL A 120 17.77 -18.09 4.72
N ILE A 121 17.67 -19.27 4.12
CA ILE A 121 16.89 -20.39 4.63
C ILE A 121 17.84 -21.56 4.87
N VAL A 122 17.86 -22.08 6.09
CA VAL A 122 18.68 -23.22 6.50
C VAL A 122 17.79 -24.46 6.65
N SER A 123 18.15 -25.56 6.00
CA SER A 123 17.46 -26.85 6.11
C SER A 123 18.11 -27.73 7.20
N PRO A 124 17.37 -28.72 7.76
CA PRO A 124 17.93 -29.71 8.67
C PRO A 124 19.05 -30.57 8.07
N ARG A 125 19.15 -30.63 6.74
CA ARG A 125 20.24 -31.34 6.04
C ARG A 125 21.54 -30.51 5.98
N GLY A 126 21.53 -29.29 6.52
CA GLY A 126 22.66 -28.37 6.47
C GLY A 126 22.73 -27.56 5.17
N GLU A 127 21.72 -27.64 4.31
CA GLU A 127 21.67 -26.84 3.08
C GLU A 127 21.29 -25.40 3.43
N ILE A 128 22.01 -24.46 2.81
CA ILE A 128 21.73 -23.03 2.95
C ILE A 128 21.27 -22.54 1.58
N THR A 129 20.04 -22.04 1.53
CA THR A 129 19.49 -21.43 0.31
C THR A 129 19.33 -19.94 0.50
N LEU A 130 19.86 -19.18 -0.46
CA LEU A 130 19.71 -17.74 -0.53
C LEU A 130 18.66 -17.42 -1.59
N ARG A 131 17.63 -16.67 -1.24
CA ARG A 131 16.56 -16.27 -2.16
C ARG A 131 16.32 -14.77 -2.09
N ARG A 132 16.02 -14.13 -3.22
CA ARG A 132 15.56 -12.73 -3.20
C ARG A 132 14.11 -12.69 -2.75
N VAL A 133 13.77 -11.68 -1.95
CA VAL A 133 12.38 -11.40 -1.55
C VAL A 133 11.50 -11.11 -2.78
N SER A 134 12.06 -10.49 -3.81
CA SER A 134 11.36 -10.20 -5.07
C SER A 134 10.89 -11.45 -5.83
N ASP A 135 11.58 -12.58 -5.64
CA ASP A 135 11.28 -13.81 -6.38
C ASP A 135 10.06 -14.53 -5.80
N TRP A 136 9.58 -14.08 -4.63
CA TRP A 136 8.28 -14.49 -4.09
C TRP A 136 7.17 -13.82 -4.88
N THR A 137 6.84 -14.44 -6.01
CA THR A 137 5.57 -14.17 -6.66
C THR A 137 4.46 -14.73 -5.78
N LEU A 138 3.61 -13.86 -5.25
CA LEU A 138 2.32 -14.27 -4.68
C LEU A 138 1.56 -14.93 -5.82
N TYR A 139 1.47 -16.26 -5.80
CA TYR A 139 0.61 -16.97 -6.72
C TYR A 139 -0.81 -16.44 -6.48
N LYS A 140 -1.28 -15.60 -7.39
CA LYS A 140 -2.66 -15.09 -7.37
C LYS A 140 -3.52 -16.32 -7.60
N ALA A 141 -4.01 -16.93 -6.52
CA ALA A 141 -4.96 -18.01 -6.64
C ALA A 141 -6.12 -17.45 -7.45
N ARG A 142 -6.34 -17.98 -8.66
CA ARG A 142 -7.60 -17.77 -9.36
C ARG A 142 -8.64 -18.39 -8.45
N VAL A 143 -9.30 -17.54 -7.66
CA VAL A 143 -10.59 -17.90 -7.08
C VAL A 143 -11.47 -18.08 -8.30
N ASN A 144 -11.67 -19.33 -8.71
CA ASN A 144 -12.78 -19.66 -9.58
C ASN A 144 -14.00 -19.28 -8.77
N SER A 145 -14.52 -18.07 -8.98
CA SER A 145 -15.82 -17.68 -8.48
C SER A 145 -16.79 -18.73 -9.00
N CYS A 146 -17.14 -19.68 -8.14
CA CYS A 146 -18.26 -20.54 -8.39
C CYS A 146 -19.47 -19.60 -8.43
N ASN A 147 -19.84 -19.20 -9.64
CA ASN A 147 -21.15 -18.66 -9.92
C ASN A 147 -22.13 -19.75 -9.52
N HIS A 148 -22.55 -19.73 -8.25
CA HIS A 148 -23.77 -20.39 -7.82
C HIS A 148 -24.89 -19.64 -8.53
N VAL A 149 -25.15 -20.04 -9.78
CA VAL A 149 -26.39 -19.73 -10.48
C VAL A 149 -27.47 -20.43 -9.68
N HIS A 150 -28.07 -19.67 -8.77
CA HIS A 150 -29.29 -20.05 -8.10
C HIS A 150 -30.40 -20.01 -9.16
N ASN A 151 -30.56 -21.12 -9.90
CA ASN A 151 -31.73 -21.33 -10.75
C ASN A 151 -32.95 -21.48 -9.83
N SER A 152 -33.61 -20.36 -9.56
CA SER A 152 -34.95 -20.33 -8.99
C SER A 152 -35.94 -19.92 -10.08
N ALA A 153 -36.77 -20.89 -10.42
CA ALA A 153 -37.96 -20.94 -11.25
C ALA A 153 -38.62 -19.64 -11.77
N ARG A 154 -39.07 -19.69 -13.03
CA ARG A 154 -40.39 -19.30 -13.61
C ARG A 154 -40.24 -19.34 -15.15
N GLY A 155 -41.04 -20.00 -15.96
CA GLY A 155 -42.48 -20.20 -15.91
C GLY A 155 -43.17 -19.09 -16.72
N GLY A 156 -43.46 -19.34 -18.01
CA GLY A 156 -44.57 -18.71 -18.74
C GLY A 156 -44.26 -17.62 -19.78
N LEU A 157 -44.48 -18.01 -21.05
CA LEU A 157 -45.21 -17.32 -22.12
C LEU A 157 -44.77 -15.93 -22.65
N ASP A 158 -44.44 -15.95 -23.95
CA ASP A 158 -44.85 -15.03 -25.02
C ASP A 158 -45.04 -13.54 -24.71
N THR A 159 -44.22 -12.67 -25.31
CA THR A 159 -44.68 -11.86 -26.46
C THR A 159 -43.51 -11.15 -27.15
N SER A 160 -43.55 -11.20 -28.48
CA SER A 160 -42.83 -10.36 -29.43
C SER A 160 -43.02 -8.86 -29.18
N LEU A 161 -41.95 -8.07 -29.36
CA LEU A 161 -41.96 -6.81 -30.13
C LEU A 161 -40.52 -6.30 -30.30
N SER A 162 -40.24 -5.90 -31.54
CA SER A 162 -38.97 -5.33 -32.03
C SER A 162 -39.11 -3.78 -32.10
N PRO A 163 -38.18 -3.06 -32.74
CA PRO A 163 -37.18 -2.17 -32.15
C PRO A 163 -37.55 -0.68 -32.28
N GLN A 164 -36.86 0.23 -31.57
CA GLN A 164 -36.45 1.56 -32.08
C GLN A 164 -35.74 2.44 -31.02
N ASP A 165 -34.61 3.03 -31.45
CA ASP A 165 -34.26 4.45 -31.36
C ASP A 165 -33.93 5.15 -30.01
N ILE A 166 -32.63 5.44 -29.81
CA ILE A 166 -31.99 6.79 -29.87
C ILE A 166 -30.81 6.96 -28.86
N PRO A 167 -29.69 7.57 -29.30
CA PRO A 167 -28.50 7.87 -28.49
C PRO A 167 -28.58 9.24 -27.78
N ASN A 168 -27.76 9.46 -26.74
CA ASN A 168 -27.03 10.72 -26.48
C ASN A 168 -26.11 10.56 -25.24
N THR A 169 -24.79 10.72 -25.36
CA THR A 169 -24.03 11.99 -25.33
C THR A 169 -24.10 12.70 -23.97
N PHE A 170 -23.06 12.58 -23.15
CA PHE A 170 -22.64 13.66 -22.23
C PHE A 170 -21.13 13.60 -22.02
N GLY A 171 -20.44 14.61 -22.57
CA GLY A 171 -19.09 15.00 -22.19
C GLY A 171 -19.11 15.97 -21.00
N GLY A 172 -17.95 16.18 -20.39
CA GLY A 172 -17.78 17.16 -19.33
C GLY A 172 -16.37 17.16 -18.73
N LEU A 173 -15.42 17.75 -19.48
CA LEU A 173 -14.20 18.37 -18.94
C LEU A 173 -14.58 19.50 -17.99
N TYR A 174 -13.92 19.66 -16.84
CA TYR A 174 -13.54 20.97 -16.30
C TYR A 174 -12.28 20.87 -15.43
N VAL A 175 -11.25 21.57 -15.94
CA VAL A 175 -10.16 22.35 -15.31
C VAL A 175 -9.49 21.81 -14.04
#